data_AF-M6JKM5-F1
#
_entry.id   AF-M6JKM5-F1
#
_cell.length_a   1.000
_cell.length_b   1.000
_cell.length_c   1.000
_cell.angle_alpha   90.00
_cell.angle_beta   90.00
_cell.angle_gamma   90.00
#
_symmetry.space_group_name_H-M   'P 1'
#
loop_
_entity.id
_entity.type
_entity.pdbx_description
1 polymer ?
#
loop_
_entity_poly.entity_id
_entity_poly.type
_entity_poly.pdbx_seq_one_letter_code
_entity_poly.pdbx_strand_id
1 'polypeptide(L)'
;MIQILVRETTIEIAGKEKARIEMLPVAVFSDHSKLLQYCETKGFQKNGNGLESEFCREMDLRQMKEHVRSYFKIEQPFKLQERFVIFEQELK
;
A
#
# COMPACT_ATOMS: atom_id res chain seq x y z
N MET A 1 2.39 -2.81 22.25
CA MET A 1 2.64 -2.36 20.87
C MET A 1 1.59 -2.99 19.97
N ILE A 2 1.07 -2.24 19.01
CA ILE A 2 0.19 -2.76 17.96
C ILE A 2 0.88 -2.56 16.60
N GLN A 3 0.53 -3.42 15.67
CA GLN A 3 0.96 -3.37 14.29
C GLN A 3 -0.24 -3.08 13.41
N ILE A 4 -0.10 -2.10 12.53
CA ILE A 4 -1.15 -1.62 11.64
C ILE A 4 -0.72 -1.98 10.22
N LEU A 5 -1.51 -2.80 9.55
CA LEU A 5 -1.34 -3.01 8.12
C LEU A 5 -1.95 -1.83 7.38
N VAL A 6 -1.14 -1.11 6.63
CA VAL A 6 -1.51 0.13 5.95
C VAL A 6 -1.42 -0.08 4.45
N ARG A 7 -2.47 0.28 3.72
CA ARG A 7 -2.43 0.39 2.26
C ARG A 7 -1.91 1.77 1.87
N GLU A 8 -0.83 1.80 1.10
CA GLU A 8 -0.32 3.00 0.47
C GLU A 8 -0.59 2.96 -1.03
N THR A 9 -1.23 4.03 -1.53
CA THR A 9 -1.35 4.27 -2.96
C THR A 9 -0.33 5.33 -3.37
N THR A 10 0.49 4.99 -4.35
CA THR A 10 1.55 5.86 -4.87
C THR A 10 1.33 6.13 -6.34
N ILE A 11 1.73 7.32 -6.77
CA ILE A 11 1.71 7.78 -8.15
C ILE A 11 3.13 8.09 -8.61
N GLU A 12 3.45 7.69 -9.83
CA GLU A 12 4.71 8.00 -10.49
C GLU A 12 4.37 8.61 -11.86
N ILE A 13 4.66 9.90 -12.02
CA ILE A 13 4.44 10.65 -13.26
C ILE A 13 5.78 10.80 -13.97
N ALA A 14 5.84 10.60 -15.28
CA ALA A 14 7.08 10.76 -16.04
C ALA A 14 7.73 12.14 -15.79
N GLY A 15 9.02 12.13 -15.43
CA GLY A 15 9.78 13.34 -15.13
C GLY A 15 9.52 13.94 -13.74
N LYS A 16 8.78 13.25 -12.87
CA LYS A 16 8.54 13.65 -11.47
C LYS A 16 8.90 12.51 -10.51
N GLU A 17 9.20 12.88 -9.27
CA GLU A 17 9.41 11.89 -8.22
C GLU A 17 8.12 11.14 -7.88
N LYS A 18 8.28 9.91 -7.39
CA LYS A 18 7.18 9.09 -6.90
C LYS A 18 6.58 9.75 -5.65
N ALA A 19 5.27 9.95 -5.66
CA ALA A 19 4.54 10.56 -4.56
C ALA A 19 3.52 9.58 -3.96
N ARG A 20 3.34 9.63 -2.64
CA ARG A 20 2.23 8.94 -1.96
C ARG A 20 1.00 9.84 -2.00
N ILE A 21 -0.11 9.32 -2.50
CA ILE A 21 -1.37 10.07 -2.64
C ILE A 21 -2.44 9.61 -1.65
N GLU A 22 -2.32 8.40 -1.13
CA GLU A 22 -3.25 7.87 -0.13
C GLU A 22 -2.51 6.93 0.82
N MET A 23 -2.94 6.95 2.08
CA MET A 23 -2.52 6.02 3.12
C MET A 23 -3.75 5.67 3.96
N LEU A 24 -4.13 4.39 4.00
CA LEU A 24 -5.30 3.94 4.74
C LEU A 24 -4.96 2.74 5.64
N PRO A 25 -5.32 2.78 6.94
CA PRO A 25 -5.22 1.61 7.79
C PRO A 25 -6.23 0.55 7.32
N VAL A 26 -5.76 -0.68 7.12
CA VAL A 26 -6.57 -1.82 6.66
C VAL A 26 -6.96 -2.71 7.82
N ALA A 27 -6.01 -3.00 8.70
CA ALA A 27 -6.21 -3.89 9.83
C ALA A 27 -5.18 -3.60 10.93
N VAL A 28 -5.53 -3.96 12.17
CA VAL A 28 -4.69 -3.76 13.36
C VAL A 28 -4.51 -5.10 14.07
N PHE A 29 -3.29 -5.37 14.50
CA PHE A 29 -2.90 -6.62 15.14
C PHE A 29 -2.06 -6.33 16.38
N SER A 30 -2.28 -7.10 17.44
CA SER A 30 -1.41 -7.10 18.61
C SER A 30 -0.26 -8.12 18.50
N ASP A 31 -0.25 -8.93 17.43
CA ASP A 31 0.68 -10.03 17.19
C ASP A 31 1.08 -10.06 15.72
N HIS A 32 2.38 -10.03 15.45
CA HIS A 32 2.95 -10.03 14.11
C HIS A 32 2.62 -11.30 13.32
N SER A 33 2.57 -12.44 14.00
CA SER A 33 2.27 -13.73 13.34
C SER A 33 0.85 -13.71 12.74
N LYS A 34 -0.10 -13.07 13.43
CA LYS A 34 -1.48 -12.91 12.94
C LYS A 34 -1.56 -11.95 11.76
N LEU A 35 -0.75 -10.90 11.73
CA LEU A 35 -0.65 -10.02 10.57
C LEU A 35 -0.13 -10.78 9.35
N LEU A 36 0.94 -11.56 9.52
CA LEU A 36 1.51 -12.37 8.43
C LEU A 36 0.51 -13.40 7.91
N GLN A 37 -0.17 -14.12 8.80
CA GLN A 37 -1.23 -15.06 8.44
C GLN A 37 -2.38 -14.35 7.70
N TYR A 38 -2.78 -13.16 8.15
CA TYR A 38 -3.78 -12.36 7.45
C TYR A 38 -3.33 -12.03 6.03
N CYS A 39 -2.12 -11.52 5.82
CA CYS A 39 -1.59 -11.21 4.50
C CYS A 39 -1.54 -12.46 3.58
N GLU A 40 -1.13 -13.61 4.13
CA GLU A 40 -1.11 -14.89 3.41
C GLU A 40 -2.53 -15.30 2.97
N THR A 41 -3.51 -15.26 3.88
CA THR A 41 -4.91 -15.59 3.55
C THR A 41 -5.53 -14.65 2.52
N LYS A 42 -5.03 -13.41 2.41
CA LYS A 42 -5.44 -12.45 1.39
C LYS A 42 -4.70 -12.62 0.05
N GLY A 43 -3.79 -13.59 -0.04
CA GLY A 43 -2.99 -13.84 -1.24
C GLY A 43 -1.98 -12.74 -1.53
N PHE A 44 -1.51 -12.03 -0.50
CA PHE A 44 -0.53 -10.98 -0.70
C PHE A 44 0.86 -11.59 -0.90
N GLN A 45 1.55 -11.14 -1.93
CA GLN A 45 2.95 -11.46 -2.17
C GLN A 45 3.82 -10.61 -1.25
N LYS A 46 4.69 -11.27 -0.49
CA LYS A 46 5.61 -10.62 0.44
C LYS A 46 6.96 -10.36 -0.26
N ASN A 47 7.43 -9.13 -0.20
CA ASN A 47 8.77 -8.72 -0.58
C ASN A 47 9.53 -8.25 0.67
N GLY A 48 10.77 -8.70 0.83
CA GLY A 48 11.60 -8.37 2.00
C GLY A 48 11.40 -9.30 3.21
N ASN A 49 12.13 -9.02 4.28
CA ASN A 49 12.19 -9.83 5.50
C ASN A 49 11.85 -8.98 6.74
N GLY A 50 11.29 -9.61 7.78
CA GLY A 50 10.99 -8.93 9.04
C GLY A 50 9.95 -7.81 8.93
N LEU A 51 10.11 -6.76 9.74
CA LEU A 51 9.17 -5.64 9.84
C LEU A 51 9.20 -4.69 8.64
N GLU A 52 10.27 -4.73 7.84
CA GLU A 52 10.41 -3.96 6.60
C GLU A 52 9.73 -4.65 5.41
N SER A 53 8.98 -5.72 5.66
CA SER A 53 8.28 -6.44 4.60
C SER A 53 7.23 -5.56 3.95
N GLU A 54 7.30 -5.47 2.63
CA GLU A 54 6.25 -4.92 1.79
C GLU A 54 5.37 -6.05 1.29
N PHE A 55 4.06 -5.84 1.29
CA PHE A 55 3.10 -6.79 0.75
C PHE A 55 2.45 -6.16 -0.48
N CYS A 56 2.33 -6.94 -1.54
CA CYS A 56 1.72 -6.52 -2.80
C CYS A 56 0.62 -7.51 -3.15
N ARG A 57 -0.37 -7.06 -3.90
CA ARG A 57 -1.33 -7.96 -4.55
C ARG A 57 -1.58 -7.45 -5.96
N GLU A 58 -1.77 -8.37 -6.89
CA GLU A 58 -2.20 -7.96 -8.22
C GLU A 58 -3.60 -7.36 -8.11
N MET A 59 -3.68 -6.07 -8.41
CA MET A 59 -4.94 -5.34 -8.51
C MET A 59 -5.06 -4.66 -9.84
N ASP A 60 -6.26 -4.74 -10.39
CA ASP A 60 -6.63 -3.89 -11.50
C ASP A 60 -6.90 -2.46 -11.00
N LEU A 61 -5.90 -1.59 -11.15
CA LEU A 61 -6.00 -0.17 -10.78
C LEU A 61 -6.54 0.71 -11.94
N ARG A 62 -7.08 0.13 -13.03
CA ARG A 62 -7.55 0.90 -14.19
C ARG A 62 -8.59 1.97 -13.82
N GLN A 63 -9.62 1.60 -13.06
CA GLN A 63 -10.68 2.54 -12.67
C GLN A 63 -10.13 3.69 -11.81
N MET A 64 -9.25 3.39 -10.85
CA MET A 64 -8.61 4.41 -10.03
C MET A 64 -7.68 5.30 -10.86
N LYS A 65 -6.97 4.72 -11.84
CA LYS A 65 -6.13 5.46 -12.77
C LYS A 65 -6.92 6.46 -13.60
N GLU A 66 -8.09 6.08 -14.10
CA GLU A 66 -8.98 7.00 -14.83
C GLU A 66 -9.50 8.12 -13.93
N HIS A 67 -9.90 7.79 -12.69
CA HIS A 67 -10.36 8.79 -11.73
C HIS A 67 -9.27 9.81 -11.38
N VAL A 68 -8.07 9.34 -11.00
CA VAL A 68 -6.91 10.17 -10.69
C VAL A 68 -6.52 11.04 -11.89
N ARG A 69 -6.50 10.46 -13.10
CA ARG A 69 -6.23 11.20 -14.34
C ARG A 69 -7.20 12.36 -14.54
N SER A 70 -8.50 12.08 -14.41
CA SER A 70 -9.56 13.07 -14.63
C SER A 70 -9.56 14.17 -13.57
N TYR A 71 -9.34 13.80 -12.30
CA TYR A 71 -9.36 14.72 -11.17
C TYR A 71 -8.17 15.68 -11.19
N PHE A 72 -6.95 15.15 -11.35
CA PHE A 72 -5.72 15.95 -11.33
C PHE A 72 -5.30 16.50 -12.71
N LYS A 73 -6.08 16.21 -13.78
CA LYS A 73 -5.80 16.63 -15.16
C LYS A 73 -4.38 16.23 -15.62
N ILE A 74 -4.01 14.97 -15.37
CA ILE A 74 -2.69 14.46 -15.72
C ILE A 74 -2.66 14.06 -17.20
N GLU A 75 -1.94 14.83 -18.00
CA GLU A 75 -1.77 14.56 -19.44
C GLU A 75 -0.64 13.57 -19.73
N GLN A 76 0.38 13.53 -18.86
CA GLN A 76 1.53 12.65 -19.03
C GLN A 76 1.21 11.19 -18.69
N PRO A 77 1.99 10.23 -19.23
CA PRO A 77 1.97 8.86 -18.73
C PRO A 77 2.30 8.83 -17.24
N PHE A 78 1.51 8.06 -16.48
CA PHE A 78 1.77 7.80 -15.07
C PHE A 78 1.41 6.36 -14.69
N LYS A 79 2.02 5.90 -13.60
CA LYS A 79 1.73 4.63 -12.94
C LYS A 79 1.05 4.89 -11.61
N LEU A 80 0.12 4.02 -11.26
CA LEU A 80 -0.39 3.88 -9.90
C LEU A 80 0.05 2.53 -9.36
N GLN A 81 0.44 2.52 -8.10
CA GLN A 81 0.83 1.31 -7.40
C GLN A 81 0.22 1.33 -6.01
N GLU A 82 -0.41 0.23 -5.63
CA GLU A 82 -0.77 -0.04 -4.24
C GLU A 82 0.27 -0.98 -3.63
N ARG A 83 0.72 -0.65 -2.42
CA ARG A 83 1.49 -1.56 -1.57
C ARG A 83 0.91 -1.55 -0.16
N PHE A 84 1.17 -2.61 0.58
CA PHE A 84 0.74 -2.76 1.96
C PHE A 84 2.00 -2.83 2.83
N VAL A 85 2.08 -1.95 3.83
CA VAL A 85 3.24 -1.79 4.71
C VAL A 85 2.81 -1.93 6.17
N ILE A 86 3.75 -2.31 7.04
CA ILE A 86 3.49 -2.49 8.46
C ILE A 86 3.94 -1.25 9.21
N PHE A 87 3.04 -0.66 9.99
CA PHE A 87 3.34 0.44 10.90
C PHE A 87 3.26 -0.07 12.33
N GLU A 88 4.15 0.39 13.21
CA GLU A 88 4.13 0.03 14.63
C GLU A 88 3.72 1.23 15.46
N GLN A 89 2.90 0.98 16.48
CA GLN A 89 2.46 2.01 17.41
C GLN A 89 2.54 1.48 18.85
N GLU A 90 3.20 2.24 19.72
CA GLU A 90 3.17 2.00 21.15
C GLU A 90 1.83 2.46 21.74
N LEU A 91 1.23 1.61 22.57
CA LEU A 91 0.06 1.98 23.37
C LEU A 91 0.59 2.63 24.65
N LYS A 92 0.21 3.90 24.88
CA LYS A 92 0.48 4.62 26.13
C LYS A 92 -0.56 4.30 27.19
#